data_AF-A0A8F8FLG3-F1
#
_entry.id   AF-A0A8F8FLG3-F1
#
_cell.length_a   1.000
_cell.length_b   1.000
_cell.length_c   1.000
_cell.angle_alpha   90.00
_cell.angle_beta   90.00
_cell.angle_gamma   90.00
#
_symmetry.space_group_name_H-M   'P 1'
#
loop_
_entity.id
_entity.type
_entity.pdbx_description
1 polymer ?
#
loop_
_entity_poly.entity_id
_entity_poly.type
_entity_poly.pdbx_seq_one_letter_code
_entity_poly.pdbx_strand_id
1 'polypeptide(L)'
;MKSMTNINDSINIFSDYKLEENGITLFEPCFCITLFTNEKITQTHAPERLLTPYGNFFNKFGGKVNKILFDGNQKNGVKITDERQNTPFDWLANTRRRFKDNAVADIYFGTANKLERKLPRMRWYYDHATPEINQPANSYYRILLSLNWLAEQGLKGVGAFIREIIGDFPLSFGYAGFALSFNDGEVLSRKDLEYYLGQWLERHPGIMSPDPSIESQWASKIAGITSIGWITFLGTEFTTQTGGHDELKRRLALFPDIQVTPFIQQGTMIRIGEAPILGDTFHNNLLDNYHAVGNVLSPLHKISERLKTDYLYVTGIKGKEAREKWFNRFFI
;
A
#
# COMPACT_ATOMS: atom_id res chain seq x y z
N MET A 1 -16.55 -13.58 25.48
CA MET A 1 -16.84 -12.38 24.68
C MET A 1 -15.51 -11.62 24.53
N LYS A 2 -14.76 -11.82 23.43
CA LYS A 2 -13.52 -11.05 23.21
C LYS A 2 -13.94 -9.59 23.04
N SER A 3 -13.35 -8.69 23.83
CA SER A 3 -13.56 -7.24 23.69
C SER A 3 -13.31 -6.87 22.23
N MET A 4 -14.30 -6.29 21.55
CA MET A 4 -14.08 -5.70 20.23
C MET A 4 -13.08 -4.56 20.42
N THR A 5 -11.87 -4.70 19.90
CA THR A 5 -10.86 -3.63 19.96
C THR A 5 -11.42 -2.42 19.21
N ASN A 6 -11.60 -1.31 19.92
CA ASN A 6 -12.02 -0.06 19.31
C ASN A 6 -10.82 0.54 18.55
N ILE A 7 -11.09 1.28 17.47
CA ILE A 7 -10.08 1.93 16.63
C ILE A 7 -9.11 2.80 17.44
N ASN A 8 -9.59 3.47 18.49
CA ASN A 8 -8.74 4.31 19.35
C ASN A 8 -7.75 3.48 20.16
N ASP A 9 -8.15 2.32 20.67
CA ASP A 9 -7.24 1.43 21.41
C ASP A 9 -6.16 0.88 20.49
N SER A 10 -6.53 0.46 19.28
CA SER A 10 -5.58 0.03 18.25
C SER A 10 -4.59 1.13 17.88
N ILE A 11 -5.06 2.38 17.74
CA ILE A 11 -4.22 3.55 17.45
C ILE A 11 -3.26 3.84 18.60
N ASN A 12 -3.74 3.80 19.84
CA ASN A 12 -2.90 4.06 21.02
C ASN A 12 -1.76 3.05 21.09
N ILE A 13 -2.07 1.75 20.91
CA ILE A 13 -1.04 0.70 20.89
C ILE A 13 0.00 1.00 19.80
N PHE A 14 -0.43 1.35 18.58
CA PHE A 14 0.52 1.56 17.49
C PHE A 14 1.31 2.88 17.58
N SER A 15 0.82 3.87 18.34
CA SER A 15 1.48 5.17 18.48
C SER A 15 2.83 5.07 19.21
N ASP A 16 3.01 4.06 20.05
CA ASP A 16 4.23 3.84 20.84
C ASP A 16 5.45 3.45 19.99
N TYR A 17 5.25 3.11 18.71
CA TYR A 17 6.31 2.67 17.79
C TYR A 17 6.99 3.85 17.07
N LYS A 18 6.66 5.08 17.46
CA LYS A 18 7.29 6.29 16.93
C LYS A 18 8.75 6.38 17.39
N LEU A 19 9.64 6.66 16.44
CA LEU A 19 11.05 6.92 16.73
C LEU A 19 11.42 8.34 16.29
N GLU A 20 11.97 9.12 17.21
CA GLU A 20 12.51 10.45 16.95
C GLU A 20 13.97 10.54 17.40
N GLU A 21 14.79 11.22 16.62
CA GLU A 21 16.19 11.50 16.93
C GLU A 21 16.50 12.96 16.57
N ASN A 22 17.06 13.72 17.50
CA ASN A 22 17.45 15.13 17.29
C ASN A 22 16.30 16.01 16.72
N GLY A 23 15.05 15.74 17.10
CA GLY A 23 13.87 16.47 16.60
C GLY A 23 13.40 16.07 15.20
N ILE A 24 13.98 15.02 14.61
CA ILE A 24 13.56 14.44 13.33
C ILE A 24 12.81 13.13 13.60
N THR A 25 11.62 12.99 13.03
CA THR A 25 10.86 11.73 13.08
C THR A 25 11.45 10.74 12.08
N LEU A 26 12.06 9.68 12.59
CA LEU A 26 12.66 8.62 11.77
C LEU A 26 11.63 7.57 11.36
N PHE A 27 10.73 7.21 12.29
CA PHE A 27 9.59 6.34 12.05
C PHE A 27 8.32 6.95 12.63
N GLU A 28 7.32 7.16 11.78
CA GLU A 28 6.00 7.66 12.17
C GLU A 28 4.95 6.55 11.93
N PRO A 29 4.32 6.02 13.00
CA PRO A 29 3.15 5.16 12.88
C PRO A 29 2.03 5.86 12.12
N CYS A 30 1.47 5.18 11.12
CA CYS A 30 0.51 5.77 10.21
C CYS A 30 -0.52 4.74 9.71
N PHE A 31 -1.58 5.26 9.09
CA PHE A 31 -2.50 4.47 8.28
C PHE A 31 -2.06 4.52 6.82
N CYS A 32 -1.97 3.38 6.15
CA CYS A 32 -1.65 3.33 4.73
C CYS A 32 -2.80 2.78 3.89
N ILE A 33 -2.88 3.24 2.65
CA ILE A 33 -3.61 2.62 1.56
C ILE A 33 -2.62 2.37 0.42
N THR A 34 -2.47 1.12 -0.01
CA THR A 34 -1.65 0.75 -1.17
C THR A 34 -2.55 0.21 -2.27
N LEU A 35 -2.43 0.76 -3.48
CA LEU A 35 -3.18 0.35 -4.67
C LEU A 35 -2.22 -0.20 -5.71
N PHE A 36 -2.60 -1.30 -6.37
CA PHE A 36 -1.86 -1.88 -7.50
C PHE A 36 -2.78 -1.98 -8.71
N THR A 37 -2.17 -1.83 -9.89
CA THR A 37 -2.84 -2.03 -11.17
C THR A 37 -1.98 -2.89 -12.08
N ASN A 38 -2.66 -3.74 -12.85
CA ASN A 38 -2.08 -4.50 -13.95
C ASN A 38 -2.53 -3.94 -15.31
N GLU A 39 -2.99 -2.69 -15.34
CA GLU A 39 -3.29 -1.98 -16.58
C GLU A 39 -2.00 -1.87 -17.40
N LYS A 40 -2.05 -2.32 -18.65
CA LYS A 40 -0.91 -2.25 -19.56
C LYS A 40 -0.90 -0.86 -20.18
N ILE A 41 0.24 -0.16 -20.13
CA ILE A 41 0.44 1.05 -20.93
C ILE A 41 1.18 0.70 -22.22
N THR A 42 0.70 1.24 -23.33
CA THR A 42 1.32 1.14 -24.65
C THR A 42 1.44 2.52 -25.29
N GLN A 43 1.90 2.56 -26.55
CA GLN A 43 2.00 3.81 -27.30
C GLN A 43 0.62 4.39 -27.57
N THR A 44 -0.36 3.53 -27.77
CA THR A 44 -1.72 3.88 -28.17
C THR A 44 -2.72 3.78 -27.02
N HIS A 45 -2.33 3.21 -25.88
CA HIS A 45 -3.21 3.01 -24.73
C HIS A 45 -2.54 3.44 -23.42
N ALA A 46 -3.04 4.52 -22.83
CA ALA A 46 -2.63 5.00 -21.51
C ALA A 46 -3.83 5.72 -20.90
N PRO A 47 -4.73 5.00 -20.19
CA PRO A 47 -6.00 5.56 -19.80
C PRO A 47 -5.79 6.56 -18.64
N GLU A 48 -6.37 7.77 -18.77
CA GLU A 48 -6.20 8.86 -17.80
C GLU A 48 -6.64 8.47 -16.38
N ARG A 49 -7.60 7.55 -16.26
CA ARG A 49 -8.04 6.94 -14.98
C ARG A 49 -6.94 6.32 -14.13
N LEU A 50 -5.74 6.09 -14.69
CA LEU A 50 -4.54 5.74 -13.91
C LEU A 50 -4.14 6.84 -12.91
N LEU A 51 -4.50 8.09 -13.17
CA LEU A 51 -4.25 9.26 -12.33
C LEU A 51 -5.46 9.66 -11.47
N THR A 52 -6.54 8.88 -11.46
CA THR A 52 -7.70 9.15 -10.60
C THR A 52 -7.32 9.25 -9.11
N PRO A 53 -6.52 8.32 -8.54
CA PRO A 53 -6.09 8.45 -7.14
C PRO A 53 -5.21 9.69 -6.92
N TYR A 54 -4.42 10.08 -7.92
CA TYR A 54 -3.59 11.27 -7.87
C TYR A 54 -4.45 12.55 -7.75
N GLY A 55 -5.41 12.72 -8.65
CA GLY A 55 -6.32 13.87 -8.65
C GLY A 55 -7.18 13.92 -7.37
N ASN A 56 -7.73 12.79 -6.96
CA ASN A 56 -8.58 12.72 -5.76
C ASN A 56 -7.79 13.00 -4.47
N PHE A 57 -6.51 12.61 -4.41
CA PHE A 57 -5.65 13.01 -3.30
C PHE A 57 -5.46 14.53 -3.24
N PHE A 58 -5.23 15.20 -4.37
CA PHE A 58 -5.12 16.66 -4.40
C PHE A 58 -6.42 17.36 -4.06
N ASN A 59 -7.56 16.85 -4.54
CA ASN A 59 -8.87 17.39 -4.16
C ASN A 59 -9.08 17.33 -2.63
N LYS A 60 -8.61 16.26 -1.98
CA LYS A 60 -8.77 16.07 -0.54
C LYS A 60 -7.73 16.80 0.30
N PHE A 61 -6.48 16.79 -0.13
CA PHE A 61 -5.32 17.17 0.69
C PHE A 61 -4.46 18.28 0.06
N GLY A 62 -4.82 18.83 -1.09
CA GLY A 62 -4.05 19.84 -1.81
C GLY A 62 -3.74 21.07 -0.96
N GLY A 63 -4.67 21.51 -0.10
CA GLY A 63 -4.44 22.58 0.87
C GLY A 63 -3.55 22.22 2.06
N LYS A 64 -3.19 20.93 2.21
CA LYS A 64 -2.36 20.40 3.30
C LYS A 64 -0.97 19.94 2.84
N VAL A 65 -0.74 19.73 1.54
CA VAL A 65 0.57 19.34 0.98
C VAL A 65 1.22 20.53 0.27
N ASN A 66 2.54 20.60 0.29
CA ASN A 66 3.27 21.76 -0.26
C ASN A 66 4.55 21.40 -1.04
N LYS A 67 4.92 20.11 -1.07
CA LYS A 67 6.09 19.61 -1.78
C LYS A 67 5.77 18.43 -2.69
N ILE A 68 6.49 18.35 -3.80
CA ILE A 68 6.47 17.23 -4.74
C ILE A 68 7.90 16.89 -5.19
N LEU A 69 8.16 15.61 -5.37
CA LEU A 69 9.35 15.04 -6.01
C LEU A 69 8.89 14.24 -7.24
N PHE A 70 9.57 14.41 -8.37
CA PHE A 70 9.23 13.69 -9.61
C PHE A 70 10.16 12.52 -9.91
N ASP A 71 11.29 12.44 -9.20
CA ASP A 71 12.15 11.28 -9.21
C ASP A 71 12.48 10.88 -7.76
N GLY A 72 12.74 9.58 -7.54
CA GLY A 72 13.07 9.07 -6.20
C GLY A 72 14.46 9.48 -5.69
N ASN A 73 15.32 10.01 -6.57
CA ASN A 73 16.72 10.33 -6.30
C ASN A 73 16.93 11.81 -5.95
N GLN A 74 15.92 12.65 -6.15
CA GLN A 74 15.92 14.05 -5.80
C GLN A 74 16.18 14.17 -4.30
N LYS A 75 17.21 14.95 -3.97
CA LYS A 75 17.55 15.23 -2.57
C LYS A 75 16.50 16.13 -1.93
N ASN A 76 15.92 17.05 -2.72
CA ASN A 76 15.04 18.11 -2.23
C ASN A 76 13.73 18.15 -3.02
N GLY A 77 12.61 18.28 -2.31
CA GLY A 77 11.30 18.51 -2.92
C GLY A 77 11.14 19.94 -3.41
N VAL A 78 10.42 20.09 -4.52
CA VAL A 78 10.08 21.39 -5.08
C VAL A 78 8.70 21.83 -4.59
N LYS A 79 8.46 23.14 -4.55
CA LYS A 79 7.15 23.70 -4.17
C LYS A 79 6.09 23.24 -5.17
N ILE A 80 4.92 22.86 -4.69
CA ILE A 80 3.77 22.56 -5.53
C ILE A 80 3.26 23.84 -6.20
N THR A 81 3.03 23.77 -7.51
CA THR A 81 2.41 24.79 -8.37
C THR A 81 1.46 24.07 -9.32
N ASP A 82 0.51 24.79 -9.93
CA ASP A 82 -0.45 24.19 -10.87
C ASP A 82 0.27 23.44 -12.00
N GLU A 83 1.33 24.04 -12.58
CA GLU A 83 2.21 23.40 -13.56
C GLU A 83 2.80 22.06 -13.06
N ARG A 84 3.26 22.01 -11.80
CA ARG A 84 3.88 20.82 -11.23
C ARG A 84 2.85 19.75 -10.86
N GLN A 85 1.65 20.14 -10.43
CA GLN A 85 0.56 19.19 -10.23
C GLN A 85 0.16 18.51 -11.54
N ASN A 86 0.27 19.23 -12.67
CA ASN A 86 -0.07 18.68 -13.99
C ASN A 86 1.04 17.80 -14.60
N THR A 87 2.25 17.78 -14.03
CA THR A 87 3.38 17.03 -14.61
C THR A 87 3.11 15.52 -14.81
N PRO A 88 2.46 14.80 -13.87
CA PRO A 88 2.03 13.42 -14.11
C PRO A 88 1.06 13.25 -15.27
N PHE A 89 0.11 14.17 -15.44
CA PHE A 89 -0.85 14.16 -16.55
C PHE A 89 -0.13 14.40 -17.88
N ASP A 90 0.78 15.38 -17.92
CA ASP A 90 1.61 15.68 -19.10
C ASP A 90 2.50 14.49 -19.47
N TRP A 91 3.09 13.82 -18.48
CA TRP A 91 3.87 12.60 -18.70
C TRP A 91 2.98 11.48 -19.27
N LEU A 92 1.80 11.25 -18.69
CA LEU A 92 0.89 10.20 -19.12
C LEU A 92 0.35 10.47 -20.54
N ALA A 93 0.17 11.73 -20.94
CA ALA A 93 -0.22 12.10 -22.29
C ALA A 93 0.93 11.94 -23.32
N ASN A 94 2.20 12.08 -22.88
CA ASN A 94 3.36 12.08 -23.76
C ASN A 94 3.86 10.68 -24.13
N THR A 95 3.52 10.23 -25.35
CA THR A 95 3.92 8.91 -25.88
C THR A 95 5.41 8.63 -25.78
N ARG A 96 6.29 9.60 -26.05
CA ARG A 96 7.74 9.40 -26.01
C ARG A 96 8.27 9.20 -24.60
N ARG A 97 7.75 9.94 -23.62
CA ARG A 97 8.19 9.84 -22.22
C ARG A 97 7.79 8.51 -21.59
N ARG A 98 6.59 7.99 -21.92
CA ARG A 98 6.08 6.72 -21.38
C ARG A 98 6.96 5.49 -21.62
N PHE A 99 7.74 5.50 -22.71
CA PHE A 99 8.64 4.39 -23.05
C PHE A 99 10.08 4.58 -22.59
N LYS A 100 10.47 5.82 -22.29
CA LYS A 100 11.86 6.15 -22.00
C LYS A 100 12.11 6.23 -20.50
N ASP A 101 11.17 6.81 -19.77
CA ASP A 101 11.38 7.25 -18.41
C ASP A 101 10.32 6.64 -17.50
N ASN A 102 10.70 6.27 -16.27
CA ASN A 102 9.72 5.97 -15.24
C ASN A 102 9.01 7.27 -14.83
N ALA A 103 7.77 7.16 -14.35
CA ALA A 103 7.07 8.26 -13.71
C ALA A 103 6.98 8.02 -12.21
N VAL A 104 7.39 9.04 -11.45
CA VAL A 104 7.22 9.05 -10.00
C VAL A 104 6.63 10.38 -9.60
N ALA A 105 5.74 10.37 -8.62
CA ALA A 105 5.40 11.56 -7.87
C ALA A 105 5.36 11.20 -6.39
N ASP A 106 6.16 11.87 -5.57
CA ASP A 106 6.09 11.77 -4.11
C ASP A 106 5.69 13.13 -3.54
N ILE A 107 4.46 13.21 -3.04
CA ILE A 107 3.79 14.41 -2.59
C ILE A 107 3.68 14.36 -1.08
N TYR A 108 4.05 15.44 -0.41
CA TYR A 108 4.05 15.49 1.05
C TYR A 108 3.90 16.93 1.58
N PHE A 109 3.66 17.01 2.89
CA PHE A 109 3.75 18.24 3.65
C PHE A 109 5.12 18.36 4.30
N GLY A 110 5.73 19.54 4.29
CA GLY A 110 6.96 19.81 5.05
C GLY A 110 7.91 20.77 4.38
N THR A 111 9.20 20.58 4.65
CA THR A 111 10.28 21.40 4.07
C THR A 111 10.78 20.79 2.77
N ALA A 112 11.71 21.46 2.08
CA ALA A 112 12.32 20.86 0.88
C ALA A 112 13.16 19.62 1.23
N ASN A 113 13.61 19.49 2.48
CA ASN A 113 14.40 18.35 2.93
C ASN A 113 13.53 17.09 3.00
N LYS A 114 13.85 16.08 2.19
CA LYS A 114 13.09 14.81 2.18
C LYS A 114 13.22 13.98 3.47
N LEU A 115 14.09 14.36 4.40
CA LEU A 115 14.15 13.74 5.74
C LEU A 115 13.05 14.28 6.67
N GLU A 116 12.51 15.47 6.38
CA GLU A 116 11.52 16.16 7.21
C GLU A 116 10.10 16.09 6.63
N ARG A 117 9.84 15.06 5.79
CA ARG A 117 8.52 14.83 5.19
C ARG A 117 7.52 14.47 6.27
N LYS A 118 6.33 15.05 6.20
CA LYS A 118 5.21 14.80 7.12
C LYS A 118 4.01 14.27 6.35
N LEU A 119 3.10 13.64 7.09
CA LEU A 119 1.80 13.19 6.60
C LEU A 119 0.83 14.38 6.45
N PRO A 120 -0.13 14.33 5.51
CA PRO A 120 -0.39 13.26 4.56
C PRO A 120 0.67 13.19 3.45
N ARG A 121 0.94 11.98 2.96
CA ARG A 121 1.88 11.71 1.88
C ARG A 121 1.26 10.79 0.85
N MET A 122 1.57 10.99 -0.42
CA MET A 122 1.23 10.06 -1.49
C MET A 122 2.43 9.85 -2.39
N ARG A 123 2.76 8.57 -2.62
CA ARG A 123 3.70 8.14 -3.65
C ARG A 123 2.93 7.46 -4.76
N TRP A 124 3.13 7.95 -5.97
CA TRP A 124 2.74 7.29 -7.21
C TRP A 124 4.00 6.85 -7.94
N TYR A 125 3.98 5.65 -8.47
CA TYR A 125 5.05 5.11 -9.29
C TYR A 125 4.44 4.40 -10.49
N TYR A 126 5.05 4.60 -11.66
CA TYR A 126 4.77 3.85 -12.86
C TYR A 126 6.09 3.58 -13.59
N ASP A 127 6.39 2.31 -13.83
CA ASP A 127 7.56 1.89 -14.60
C ASP A 127 7.35 2.18 -16.09
N HIS A 128 8.39 2.57 -16.83
CA HIS A 128 8.26 2.75 -18.27
C HIS A 128 7.76 1.47 -18.94
N ALA A 129 6.90 1.63 -19.95
CA ALA A 129 6.52 0.51 -20.79
C ALA A 129 7.72 0.13 -21.67
N THR A 130 8.07 -1.16 -21.77
CA THR A 130 9.04 -1.60 -22.79
C THR A 130 8.32 -1.79 -24.13
N PRO A 131 8.91 -1.37 -25.28
CA PRO A 131 8.30 -1.55 -26.61
C PRO A 131 8.02 -3.01 -26.95
N GLU A 132 8.82 -3.91 -26.39
CA GLU A 132 8.71 -5.35 -26.50
C GLU A 132 8.24 -5.90 -25.15
N ILE A 133 7.28 -6.84 -25.20
CA ILE A 133 6.66 -7.62 -24.10
C ILE A 133 5.32 -7.05 -23.60
N ASN A 134 4.27 -7.82 -23.88
CA ASN A 134 2.86 -7.68 -23.46
C ASN A 134 2.62 -7.76 -21.93
N GLN A 135 3.53 -7.29 -21.07
CA GLN A 135 3.39 -7.32 -19.61
C GLN A 135 3.00 -5.94 -19.08
N PRO A 136 2.12 -5.87 -18.05
CA PRO A 136 1.82 -4.60 -17.41
C PRO A 136 3.06 -4.03 -16.73
N ALA A 137 3.20 -2.71 -16.74
CA ALA A 137 4.32 -2.08 -16.05
C ALA A 137 4.07 -2.10 -14.54
N ASN A 138 5.15 -2.05 -13.76
CA ASN A 138 5.05 -2.03 -12.31
C ASN A 138 4.46 -0.68 -11.88
N SER A 139 3.30 -0.68 -11.25
CA SER A 139 2.62 0.54 -10.86
C SER A 139 1.98 0.39 -9.48
N TYR A 140 2.07 1.46 -8.70
CA TYR A 140 1.37 1.53 -7.43
C TYR A 140 1.07 2.96 -7.01
N TYR A 141 0.08 3.07 -6.13
CA TYR A 141 -0.10 4.20 -5.23
C TYR A 141 0.15 3.75 -3.81
N ARG A 142 0.84 4.57 -3.02
CA ARG A 142 0.91 4.43 -1.57
C ARG A 142 0.58 5.76 -0.91
N ILE A 143 -0.51 5.77 -0.17
CA ILE A 143 -0.99 6.94 0.56
C ILE A 143 -0.79 6.67 2.03
N LEU A 144 -0.11 7.58 2.72
CA LEU A 144 0.16 7.53 4.16
C LEU A 144 -0.57 8.69 4.84
N LEU A 145 -1.33 8.38 5.87
CA LEU A 145 -2.18 9.30 6.61
C LEU A 145 -1.90 9.14 8.11
N SER A 146 -1.98 10.22 8.87
CA SER A 146 -1.70 10.16 10.31
C SER A 146 -2.73 9.29 11.04
N LEU A 147 -2.34 8.74 12.19
CA LEU A 147 -3.29 8.02 13.04
C LEU A 147 -4.42 8.93 13.56
N ASN A 148 -4.16 10.24 13.71
CA ASN A 148 -5.21 11.22 14.02
C ASN A 148 -6.27 11.28 12.91
N TRP A 149 -5.86 11.27 11.63
CA TRP A 149 -6.81 11.19 10.54
C TRP A 149 -7.65 9.90 10.62
N LEU A 150 -7.04 8.77 10.95
CA LEU A 150 -7.75 7.50 11.13
C LEU A 150 -8.78 7.58 12.28
N ALA A 151 -8.40 8.16 13.41
CA ALA A 151 -9.29 8.38 14.55
C ALA A 151 -10.49 9.29 14.18
N GLU A 152 -10.23 10.38 13.46
CA GLU A 152 -11.27 11.33 13.01
C GLU A 152 -12.25 10.70 12.01
N GLN A 153 -11.74 9.91 11.06
CA GLN A 153 -12.60 9.28 10.04
C GLN A 153 -13.42 8.12 10.60
N GLY A 154 -12.82 7.37 11.54
CA GLY A 154 -13.35 6.10 11.98
C GLY A 154 -13.58 5.12 10.82
N LEU A 155 -14.26 4.02 11.10
CA LEU A 155 -14.50 2.98 10.11
C LEU A 155 -15.25 3.49 8.85
N LYS A 156 -16.36 4.21 9.05
CA LYS A 156 -17.22 4.66 7.94
C LYS A 156 -16.50 5.66 7.04
N GLY A 157 -15.77 6.61 7.63
CA GLY A 157 -15.01 7.62 6.88
C GLY A 157 -13.87 6.99 6.08
N VAL A 158 -13.16 5.99 6.64
CA VAL A 158 -12.12 5.24 5.92
C VAL A 158 -12.71 4.52 4.71
N GLY A 159 -13.82 3.79 4.88
CA GLY A 159 -14.46 3.07 3.78
C GLY A 159 -14.97 3.99 2.67
N ALA A 160 -15.51 5.15 3.02
CA ALA A 160 -15.91 6.18 2.06
C ALA A 160 -14.71 6.76 1.31
N PHE A 161 -13.64 7.11 2.04
CA PHE A 161 -12.43 7.67 1.45
C PHE A 161 -11.73 6.68 0.50
N ILE A 162 -11.68 5.38 0.82
CA ILE A 162 -11.13 4.35 -0.08
C ILE A 162 -11.92 4.27 -1.39
N ARG A 163 -13.26 4.40 -1.36
CA ARG A 163 -14.09 4.43 -2.57
C ARG A 163 -13.85 5.71 -3.38
N GLU A 164 -13.77 6.85 -2.71
CA GLU A 164 -13.47 8.15 -3.32
C GLU A 164 -12.10 8.13 -4.01
N ILE A 165 -11.05 7.72 -3.30
CA ILE A 165 -9.69 7.77 -3.82
C ILE A 165 -9.47 6.80 -4.99
N ILE A 166 -10.09 5.62 -4.97
CA ILE A 166 -9.97 4.66 -6.07
C ILE A 166 -10.80 5.12 -7.28
N GLY A 167 -12.02 5.63 -7.09
CA GLY A 167 -12.83 6.17 -8.20
C GLY A 167 -13.03 5.15 -9.34
N ASP A 168 -12.55 5.47 -10.54
CA ASP A 168 -12.57 4.59 -11.71
C ASP A 168 -11.20 3.96 -12.03
N PHE A 169 -10.22 4.12 -11.14
CA PHE A 169 -8.88 3.55 -11.27
C PHE A 169 -8.94 2.07 -11.64
N PRO A 170 -8.14 1.59 -12.62
CA PRO A 170 -8.09 0.19 -13.03
C PRO A 170 -7.42 -0.69 -11.97
N LEU A 171 -8.09 -0.85 -10.83
CA LEU A 171 -7.60 -1.60 -9.69
C LEU A 171 -7.43 -3.08 -10.05
N SER A 172 -6.25 -3.62 -9.76
CA SER A 172 -6.04 -5.07 -9.71
C SER A 172 -6.30 -5.58 -8.30
N PHE A 173 -5.57 -5.04 -7.32
CA PHE A 173 -5.81 -5.25 -5.89
C PHE A 173 -5.19 -4.15 -5.06
N GLY A 174 -5.43 -4.19 -3.77
CA GLY A 174 -4.59 -3.56 -2.78
C GLY A 174 -5.14 -3.75 -1.38
N TYR A 175 -4.57 -3.00 -0.46
CA TYR A 175 -4.85 -3.16 0.96
C TYR A 175 -4.72 -1.83 1.70
N ALA A 176 -5.32 -1.78 2.88
CA ALA A 176 -5.18 -0.68 3.82
C ALA A 176 -5.05 -1.21 5.26
N GLY A 177 -4.29 -0.49 6.09
CA GLY A 177 -3.97 -0.92 7.44
C GLY A 177 -2.88 -0.06 8.09
N PHE A 178 -2.28 -0.56 9.17
CA PHE A 178 -1.18 0.11 9.85
C PHE A 178 0.12 -0.03 9.08
N ALA A 179 0.91 1.05 9.03
CA ALA A 179 2.24 1.06 8.43
C ALA A 179 3.15 2.03 9.17
N LEU A 180 4.46 1.90 8.94
CA LEU A 180 5.43 2.89 9.37
C LEU A 180 5.79 3.79 8.18
N SER A 181 5.72 5.11 8.38
CA SER A 181 6.27 6.10 7.47
C SER A 181 7.70 6.40 7.89
N PHE A 182 8.65 6.29 6.95
CA PHE A 182 10.07 6.54 7.19
C PHE A 182 10.77 6.99 5.90
N ASN A 183 12.05 7.32 5.99
CA ASN A 183 12.89 7.61 4.83
C ASN A 183 13.70 6.37 4.40
N ASP A 184 13.32 5.77 3.27
CA ASP A 184 13.97 4.58 2.71
C ASP A 184 15.51 4.72 2.64
N GLY A 185 16.01 5.87 2.17
CA GLY A 185 17.46 6.09 2.03
C GLY A 185 18.19 6.15 3.37
N GLU A 186 17.55 6.71 4.40
CA GLU A 186 18.11 6.77 5.74
C GLU A 186 18.16 5.38 6.37
N VAL A 187 17.05 4.64 6.32
CA VAL A 187 16.96 3.26 6.83
C VAL A 187 17.97 2.34 6.13
N LEU A 188 18.12 2.44 4.81
CA LEU A 188 19.11 1.65 4.06
C LEU A 188 20.56 2.02 4.38
N SER A 189 20.82 3.24 4.85
CA SER A 189 22.16 3.70 5.22
C SER A 189 22.54 3.41 6.68
N ARG A 190 21.55 3.18 7.55
CA ARG A 190 21.70 3.05 9.00
C ARG A 190 21.22 1.68 9.49
N LYS A 191 22.17 0.80 9.82
CA LYS A 191 21.89 -0.59 10.25
C LYS A 191 21.00 -0.68 11.51
N ASP A 192 21.11 0.28 12.41
CA ASP A 192 20.28 0.38 13.60
C ASP A 192 18.81 0.64 13.26
N LEU A 193 18.53 1.52 12.29
CA LEU A 193 17.16 1.79 11.81
C LEU A 193 16.60 0.62 11.01
N GLU A 194 17.41 0.00 10.16
CA GLU A 194 17.05 -1.24 9.46
C GLU A 194 16.66 -2.34 10.46
N TYR A 195 17.46 -2.53 11.52
CA TYR A 195 17.19 -3.49 12.57
C TYR A 195 15.90 -3.15 13.35
N TYR A 196 15.71 -1.89 13.73
CA TYR A 196 14.49 -1.41 14.38
C TYR A 196 13.24 -1.77 13.55
N LEU A 197 13.24 -1.48 12.25
CA LEU A 197 12.14 -1.84 11.36
C LEU A 197 11.92 -3.36 11.32
N GLY A 198 12.99 -4.13 11.13
CA GLY A 198 12.93 -5.60 11.04
C GLY A 198 12.28 -6.25 12.26
N GLN A 199 12.69 -5.83 13.47
CA GLN A 199 12.13 -6.37 14.71
C GLN A 199 10.62 -6.15 14.82
N TRP A 200 10.12 -4.99 14.38
CA TRP A 200 8.70 -4.70 14.44
C TRP A 200 7.90 -5.43 13.39
N LEU A 201 8.45 -5.62 12.19
CA LEU A 201 7.80 -6.46 11.19
C LEU A 201 7.71 -7.91 11.70
N GLU A 202 8.80 -8.49 12.20
CA GLU A 202 8.78 -9.88 12.72
C GLU A 202 7.82 -10.09 13.90
N ARG A 203 7.65 -9.07 14.74
CA ARG A 203 6.73 -9.13 15.89
C ARG A 203 5.28 -8.87 15.52
N HIS A 204 5.02 -7.92 14.63
CA HIS A 204 3.69 -7.39 14.34
C HIS A 204 3.30 -7.65 12.87
N PRO A 205 2.73 -8.82 12.55
CA PRO A 205 2.38 -9.21 11.18
C PRO A 205 1.31 -8.31 10.53
N GLY A 206 0.54 -7.57 11.34
CA GLY A 206 -0.43 -6.59 10.90
C GLY A 206 0.16 -5.28 10.40
N ILE A 207 1.47 -5.04 10.56
CA ILE A 207 2.16 -3.94 9.89
C ILE A 207 2.24 -4.26 8.40
N MET A 208 1.74 -3.34 7.57
CA MET A 208 1.74 -3.48 6.13
C MET A 208 3.15 -3.38 5.56
N SER A 209 3.33 -3.97 4.38
CA SER A 209 4.60 -4.00 3.66
C SER A 209 5.25 -2.61 3.57
N PRO A 210 6.57 -2.50 3.86
CA PRO A 210 7.32 -1.27 3.68
C PRO A 210 7.64 -0.97 2.22
N ASP A 211 7.65 -1.97 1.33
CA ASP A 211 8.24 -1.86 -0.02
C ASP A 211 7.20 -2.11 -1.13
N PRO A 212 6.27 -1.17 -1.39
CA PRO A 212 5.25 -1.34 -2.43
C PRO A 212 5.83 -1.46 -3.85
N SER A 213 7.05 -0.96 -4.09
CA SER A 213 7.73 -1.13 -5.38
C SER A 213 8.06 -2.59 -5.66
N ILE A 214 8.50 -3.33 -4.64
CA ILE A 214 8.79 -4.76 -4.77
C ILE A 214 7.48 -5.52 -4.98
N GLU A 215 6.45 -5.22 -4.21
CA GLU A 215 5.12 -5.80 -4.42
C GLU A 215 4.55 -5.53 -5.82
N SER A 216 4.70 -4.31 -6.34
CA SER A 216 4.21 -3.95 -7.68
C SER A 216 4.92 -4.73 -8.79
N GLN A 217 6.21 -5.07 -8.60
CA GLN A 217 6.95 -5.92 -9.54
C GLN A 217 6.42 -7.35 -9.57
N TRP A 218 5.86 -7.82 -8.47
CA TRP A 218 5.25 -9.14 -8.40
C TRP A 218 3.83 -9.11 -8.95
N ALA A 219 3.03 -8.14 -8.51
CA ALA A 219 1.66 -7.92 -8.98
C ALA A 219 1.56 -7.99 -10.52
N SER A 220 2.47 -7.29 -11.21
CA SER A 220 2.50 -7.19 -12.66
C SER A 220 2.97 -8.46 -13.38
N LYS A 221 3.98 -9.16 -12.84
CA LYS A 221 4.64 -10.29 -13.52
C LYS A 221 3.92 -11.61 -13.35
N ILE A 222 3.31 -11.84 -12.19
CA ILE A 222 2.64 -13.12 -11.86
C ILE A 222 1.11 -13.00 -11.82
N ALA A 223 0.57 -11.77 -11.95
CA ALA A 223 -0.85 -11.48 -11.81
C ALA A 223 -1.44 -12.12 -10.53
N GLY A 224 -0.88 -11.75 -9.39
CA GLY A 224 -1.28 -12.27 -8.08
C GLY A 224 -1.18 -11.22 -6.97
N ILE A 225 -1.70 -11.56 -5.79
CA ILE A 225 -1.66 -10.69 -4.61
C ILE A 225 -0.44 -11.02 -3.74
N THR A 226 0.18 -10.00 -3.16
CA THR A 226 1.38 -10.12 -2.32
C THR A 226 1.07 -10.03 -0.84
N SER A 227 -0.03 -9.39 -0.47
CA SER A 227 -0.41 -9.16 0.92
C SER A 227 -1.91 -8.91 1.06
N ILE A 228 -2.36 -8.93 2.31
CA ILE A 228 -3.69 -8.51 2.74
C ILE A 228 -3.53 -7.49 3.87
N GLY A 229 -4.56 -6.69 4.10
CA GLY A 229 -4.60 -5.72 5.20
C GLY A 229 -5.88 -5.79 6.00
N TRP A 230 -6.04 -4.83 6.93
CA TRP A 230 -7.30 -4.63 7.65
C TRP A 230 -8.48 -4.51 6.69
N ILE A 231 -8.26 -3.78 5.59
CA ILE A 231 -9.16 -3.74 4.44
C ILE A 231 -8.35 -4.26 3.25
N THR A 232 -8.87 -5.26 2.56
CA THR A 232 -8.33 -5.78 1.30
C THR A 232 -9.35 -5.53 0.21
N PHE A 233 -8.93 -4.99 -0.93
CA PHE A 233 -9.80 -4.74 -2.06
C PHE A 233 -9.26 -5.43 -3.31
N LEU A 234 -10.17 -6.08 -4.02
CA LEU A 234 -9.92 -6.83 -5.24
C LEU A 234 -10.64 -6.13 -6.39
N GLY A 235 -9.93 -5.94 -7.49
CA GLY A 235 -10.53 -5.55 -8.76
C GLY A 235 -11.40 -6.66 -9.35
N THR A 236 -12.02 -6.37 -10.48
CA THR A 236 -12.92 -7.28 -11.20
C THR A 236 -12.27 -8.63 -11.48
N GLU A 237 -11.04 -8.62 -12.01
CA GLU A 237 -10.36 -9.84 -12.44
C GLU A 237 -10.10 -10.80 -11.28
N PHE A 238 -9.52 -10.32 -10.18
CA PHE A 238 -9.26 -11.16 -9.01
C PHE A 238 -10.52 -11.56 -8.26
N THR A 239 -11.55 -10.71 -8.24
CA THR A 239 -12.86 -11.09 -7.71
C THR A 239 -13.43 -12.27 -8.51
N THR A 240 -13.38 -12.22 -9.84
CA THR A 240 -13.81 -13.32 -10.71
C THR A 240 -12.99 -14.58 -10.51
N GLN A 241 -11.65 -14.48 -10.40
CA GLN A 241 -10.79 -15.64 -10.16
C GLN A 241 -11.10 -16.36 -8.83
N THR A 242 -11.70 -15.66 -7.86
CA THR A 242 -12.17 -16.26 -6.59
C THR A 242 -13.60 -16.79 -6.63
N GLY A 243 -14.25 -16.83 -7.81
CA GLY A 243 -15.64 -17.28 -7.98
C GLY A 243 -16.67 -16.15 -7.88
N GLY A 244 -16.23 -14.89 -7.82
CA GLY A 244 -17.10 -13.72 -7.71
C GLY A 244 -17.36 -13.26 -6.26
N HIS A 245 -18.02 -12.11 -6.14
CA HIS A 245 -18.34 -11.48 -4.86
C HIS A 245 -19.13 -12.40 -3.92
N ASP A 246 -20.18 -13.04 -4.43
CA ASP A 246 -21.07 -13.86 -3.63
C ASP A 246 -20.37 -15.12 -3.09
N GLU A 247 -19.46 -15.70 -3.88
CA GLU A 247 -18.67 -16.85 -3.42
C GLU A 247 -17.67 -16.45 -2.33
N LEU A 248 -16.97 -15.31 -2.49
CA LEU A 248 -16.12 -14.76 -1.43
C LEU A 248 -16.92 -14.51 -0.14
N LYS A 249 -18.09 -13.89 -0.27
CA LYS A 249 -19.00 -13.61 0.86
C LYS A 249 -19.43 -14.90 1.54
N ARG A 250 -19.79 -15.94 0.77
CA ARG A 250 -20.18 -17.25 1.30
C ARG A 250 -19.04 -17.94 2.03
N ARG A 251 -17.82 -17.96 1.47
CA ARG A 251 -16.63 -18.59 2.08
C ARG A 251 -16.21 -17.90 3.37
N LEU A 252 -16.37 -16.58 3.46
CA LEU A 252 -15.99 -15.79 4.64
C LEU A 252 -17.12 -15.62 5.67
N ALA A 253 -18.36 -16.05 5.36
CA ALA A 253 -19.51 -15.93 6.26
C ALA A 253 -19.34 -16.69 7.59
N LEU A 254 -18.43 -17.65 7.65
CA LEU A 254 -18.09 -18.40 8.88
C LEU A 254 -17.32 -17.56 9.90
N PHE A 255 -16.81 -16.39 9.52
CA PHE A 255 -16.01 -15.50 10.36
C PHE A 255 -16.79 -14.20 10.61
N PRO A 256 -17.47 -14.05 11.76
CA PRO A 256 -18.46 -12.99 11.98
C PRO A 256 -17.87 -11.57 11.95
N ASP A 257 -16.58 -11.43 12.23
CA ASP A 257 -15.89 -10.14 12.20
C ASP A 257 -15.45 -9.76 10.78
N ILE A 258 -15.62 -10.62 9.77
CA ILE A 258 -15.22 -10.35 8.40
C ILE A 258 -16.41 -9.85 7.60
N GLN A 259 -16.28 -8.66 7.03
CA GLN A 259 -17.28 -8.09 6.14
C GLN A 259 -16.82 -8.11 4.70
N VAL A 260 -17.65 -8.68 3.84
CA VAL A 260 -17.44 -8.72 2.39
C VAL A 260 -18.51 -7.87 1.73
N THR A 261 -18.12 -6.82 1.02
CA THR A 261 -19.03 -5.86 0.38
C THR A 261 -18.69 -5.67 -1.09
N PRO A 262 -19.70 -5.38 -1.95
CA PRO A 262 -19.45 -5.02 -3.32
C PRO A 262 -18.54 -3.80 -3.40
N PHE A 263 -17.65 -3.83 -4.39
CA PHE A 263 -16.69 -2.78 -4.67
C PHE A 263 -16.69 -2.43 -6.15
N ILE A 264 -16.06 -1.32 -6.49
CA ILE A 264 -16.06 -0.67 -7.81
C ILE A 264 -15.93 -1.69 -8.96
N GLN A 265 -16.71 -1.49 -10.04
CA GLN A 265 -16.65 -2.30 -11.28
C GLN A 265 -16.71 -3.83 -11.03
N GLN A 266 -17.62 -4.31 -10.18
CA GLN A 266 -17.75 -5.74 -9.80
C GLN A 266 -16.55 -6.28 -8.98
N GLY A 267 -15.75 -5.39 -8.40
CA GLY A 267 -14.74 -5.75 -7.42
C GLY A 267 -15.35 -6.15 -6.07
N THR A 268 -14.49 -6.55 -5.14
CA THR A 268 -14.89 -6.89 -3.76
C THR A 268 -13.98 -6.21 -2.74
N MET A 269 -14.58 -5.70 -1.66
CA MET A 269 -13.88 -5.16 -0.51
C MET A 269 -14.14 -6.07 0.69
N ILE A 270 -13.06 -6.56 1.29
CA ILE A 270 -13.03 -7.44 2.46
C ILE A 270 -12.46 -6.63 3.62
N ARG A 271 -13.16 -6.59 4.75
CA ARG A 271 -12.72 -5.89 5.97
C ARG A 271 -12.70 -6.85 7.14
N ILE A 272 -11.65 -6.78 7.96
CA ILE A 272 -11.44 -7.62 9.14
C ILE A 272 -11.65 -6.82 10.42
N GLY A 273 -12.79 -6.98 11.09
CA GLY A 273 -13.09 -6.31 12.34
C GLY A 273 -13.18 -4.78 12.21
N GLU A 274 -13.55 -4.11 13.29
CA GLU A 274 -13.85 -2.67 13.32
C GLU A 274 -12.60 -1.76 13.36
N ALA A 275 -11.42 -2.34 13.55
CA ALA A 275 -10.15 -1.62 13.64
C ALA A 275 -8.99 -2.46 13.05
N PRO A 276 -7.93 -1.83 12.52
CA PRO A 276 -6.70 -2.53 12.19
C PRO A 276 -6.04 -3.06 13.47
N ILE A 277 -5.37 -4.20 13.37
CA ILE A 277 -4.73 -4.88 14.51
C ILE A 277 -3.30 -5.25 14.10
N LEU A 278 -2.33 -4.98 14.98
CA LEU A 278 -0.91 -5.27 14.73
C LEU A 278 -0.58 -6.76 14.80
N GLY A 279 -1.28 -7.52 15.65
CA GLY A 279 -0.84 -8.84 16.08
C GLY A 279 0.35 -8.71 17.04
N ASP A 280 0.76 -9.81 17.66
CA ASP A 280 1.97 -9.88 18.45
C ASP A 280 2.42 -11.34 18.53
N THR A 281 3.45 -11.69 17.78
CA THR A 281 3.97 -13.06 17.72
C THR A 281 4.59 -13.51 19.04
N PHE A 282 5.02 -12.59 19.90
CA PHE A 282 5.56 -12.93 21.23
C PHE A 282 4.47 -13.30 22.24
N HIS A 283 3.22 -12.90 21.96
CA HIS A 283 2.06 -13.21 22.79
C HIS A 283 1.06 -14.13 22.07
N ASN A 284 1.50 -14.85 21.04
CA ASN A 284 0.66 -15.75 20.22
C ASN A 284 -0.61 -15.08 19.63
N ASN A 285 -0.59 -13.76 19.43
CA ASN A 285 -1.64 -13.07 18.70
C ASN A 285 -1.29 -13.04 17.21
N LEU A 286 -1.66 -14.13 16.51
CA LEU A 286 -1.30 -14.36 15.11
C LEU A 286 -2.30 -13.80 14.11
N LEU A 287 -3.33 -13.08 14.56
CA LEU A 287 -4.37 -12.49 13.71
C LEU A 287 -5.22 -13.53 12.95
N ASP A 288 -5.92 -14.40 13.68
CA ASP A 288 -6.74 -15.50 13.12
C ASP A 288 -7.66 -15.07 11.96
N ASN A 289 -8.33 -13.92 12.08
CA ASN A 289 -9.21 -13.41 11.01
C ASN A 289 -8.43 -12.95 9.76
N TYR A 290 -7.16 -12.53 9.91
CA TYR A 290 -6.29 -12.24 8.76
C TYR A 290 -5.90 -13.54 8.07
N HIS A 291 -5.53 -14.59 8.82
CA HIS A 291 -5.32 -15.92 8.24
C HIS A 291 -6.57 -16.48 7.56
N ALA A 292 -7.76 -16.26 8.12
CA ALA A 292 -9.01 -16.68 7.49
C ALA A 292 -9.20 -16.04 6.10
N VAL A 293 -8.97 -14.72 5.97
CA VAL A 293 -8.99 -14.04 4.66
C VAL A 293 -7.88 -14.57 3.76
N GLY A 294 -6.65 -14.66 4.24
CA GLY A 294 -5.51 -15.10 3.44
C GLY A 294 -5.67 -16.54 2.94
N ASN A 295 -6.22 -17.45 3.75
CA ASN A 295 -6.58 -18.81 3.33
C ASN A 295 -7.63 -18.83 2.22
N VAL A 296 -8.62 -17.94 2.27
CA VAL A 296 -9.62 -17.82 1.21
C VAL A 296 -9.00 -17.29 -0.08
N LEU A 297 -8.06 -16.35 0.03
CA LEU A 297 -7.39 -15.69 -1.09
C LEU A 297 -6.09 -16.37 -1.55
N SER A 298 -5.66 -17.46 -0.90
CA SER A 298 -4.42 -18.17 -1.23
C SER A 298 -4.32 -18.61 -2.70
N PRO A 299 -5.40 -18.90 -3.46
CA PRO A 299 -5.30 -19.18 -4.89
C PRO A 299 -4.76 -18.00 -5.72
N LEU A 300 -4.89 -16.77 -5.23
CA LEU A 300 -4.34 -15.56 -5.84
C LEU A 300 -2.89 -15.30 -5.42
N HIS A 301 -2.41 -15.95 -4.36
CA HIS A 301 -1.08 -15.73 -3.78
C HIS A 301 0.00 -16.57 -4.48
N LYS A 302 0.28 -16.25 -5.74
CA LYS A 302 1.16 -17.04 -6.63
C LYS A 302 2.65 -16.70 -6.48
N ILE A 303 3.15 -16.52 -5.26
CA ILE A 303 4.52 -16.01 -5.04
C ILE A 303 5.60 -17.10 -4.90
N SER A 304 5.21 -18.37 -4.73
CA SER A 304 6.10 -19.47 -4.32
C SER A 304 7.31 -19.71 -5.22
N GLU A 305 7.18 -19.51 -6.54
CA GLU A 305 8.31 -19.62 -7.47
C GLU A 305 9.29 -18.44 -7.36
N ARG A 306 8.79 -17.24 -7.01
CA ARG A 306 9.59 -16.01 -6.90
C ARG A 306 10.24 -15.84 -5.52
N LEU A 307 9.62 -16.39 -4.48
CA LEU A 307 10.21 -16.58 -3.15
C LEU A 307 11.60 -17.24 -3.22
N LYS A 308 11.83 -18.08 -4.24
CA LYS A 308 13.11 -18.77 -4.44
C LYS A 308 14.25 -17.87 -4.91
N THR A 309 13.99 -16.62 -5.31
CA THR A 309 14.96 -15.69 -5.91
C THR A 309 15.49 -14.66 -4.91
N ASP A 310 16.74 -14.20 -5.09
CA ASP A 310 17.36 -13.18 -4.23
C ASP A 310 16.78 -11.77 -4.39
N TYR A 311 15.94 -11.56 -5.41
CA TYR A 311 15.28 -10.29 -5.70
C TYR A 311 14.12 -9.97 -4.75
N LEU A 312 13.65 -10.97 -4.00
CA LEU A 312 12.65 -10.75 -2.99
C LEU A 312 13.31 -10.23 -1.71
N TYR A 313 13.05 -8.97 -1.38
CA TYR A 313 13.47 -8.37 -0.13
C TYR A 313 12.32 -7.62 0.53
N VAL A 314 12.45 -7.47 1.84
CA VAL A 314 11.64 -6.59 2.68
C VAL A 314 12.64 -5.84 3.52
N THR A 315 12.63 -4.51 3.45
CA THR A 315 13.52 -3.65 4.22
C THR A 315 13.37 -3.99 5.71
N GLY A 316 14.49 -4.30 6.37
CA GLY A 316 14.50 -4.75 7.77
C GLY A 316 14.52 -6.27 7.97
N ILE A 317 14.01 -7.08 7.04
CA ILE A 317 13.97 -8.55 7.19
C ILE A 317 15.14 -9.20 6.43
N LYS A 318 15.99 -9.91 7.17
CA LYS A 318 17.21 -10.54 6.65
C LYS A 318 17.04 -12.04 6.49
N GLY A 319 17.66 -12.58 5.45
CA GLY A 319 17.58 -14.01 5.12
C GLY A 319 16.35 -14.36 4.30
N LYS A 320 16.52 -15.34 3.41
CA LYS A 320 15.48 -15.80 2.49
C LYS A 320 14.27 -16.35 3.24
N GLU A 321 14.49 -17.27 4.18
CA GLU A 321 13.42 -17.94 4.94
C GLU A 321 12.53 -16.94 5.70
N ALA A 322 13.12 -15.94 6.35
CA ALA A 322 12.36 -14.92 7.08
C ALA A 322 11.49 -14.07 6.14
N ARG A 323 11.99 -13.75 4.94
CA ARG A 323 11.22 -13.02 3.91
C ARG A 323 10.10 -13.88 3.34
N GLU A 324 10.38 -15.16 3.06
CA GLU A 324 9.35 -16.12 2.64
C GLU A 324 8.25 -16.22 3.70
N LYS A 325 8.61 -16.34 4.98
CA LYS A 325 7.66 -16.33 6.10
C LYS A 325 6.85 -15.04 6.13
N TRP A 326 7.49 -13.89 5.93
CA TRP A 326 6.80 -12.59 5.94
C TRP A 326 5.75 -12.46 4.83
N PHE A 327 6.09 -12.80 3.59
CA PHE A 327 5.13 -12.70 2.49
C PHE A 327 4.01 -13.73 2.61
N ASN A 328 4.30 -14.93 3.13
CA ASN A 328 3.32 -15.98 3.37
C ASN A 328 2.52 -15.81 4.67
N ARG A 329 2.82 -14.82 5.52
CA ARG A 329 2.37 -14.78 6.93
C ARG A 329 0.88 -14.93 7.18
N PHE A 330 0.02 -14.73 6.18
CA PHE A 330 -1.43 -14.94 6.27
C PHE A 330 -1.97 -15.99 5.28
N PHE A 331 -1.13 -16.55 4.42
CA PHE A 331 -1.53 -17.42 3.31
C PHE A 331 -1.15 -18.90 3.52
N ILE A 332 -0.52 -19.23 4.66
CA ILE A 332 -0.11 -20.58 5.06
C ILE A 332 -0.79 -21.02 6.36
#